data_AF-A0A7Y4GUW3-F1
#
_entry.id   AF-A0A7Y4GUW3-F1
#
_cell.length_a   1.000
_cell.length_b   1.000
_cell.length_c   1.000
_cell.angle_alpha   90.00
_cell.angle_beta   90.00
_cell.angle_gamma   90.00
#
_symmetry.space_group_name_H-M   'P 1'
#
loop_
_entity.id
_entity.type
_entity.pdbx_description
1 polymer ?
#
loop_
_entity_poly.entity_id
_entity_poly.type
_entity_poly.pdbx_seq_one_letter_code
_entity_poly.pdbx_strand_id
1 'polypeptide(L)'
;MRAFSLLLLGLAIASTDLAFAQMKLPSKTAPGAIETRYFTAIDGLMDGNADVILKETRQGKNVTAATLDVCYPATKGADRKDRFVANLTVNGQNLTGTTQSLGDKLPVTVKLVRKPVGDTFEFRGQISIGQTVTEVTSTDNSDLSEKEFLDNQTSDDGITPAPKDFTDVSPEAIGVRVKVDAALDFLKSLKGEAVEVGVSSLSISCDALRAGEQTINLTADPERAAALIAKAKAAPGVVAAGWTSGTVEMDRTIRFAAADWRDGDKINRDKIASAVSGVLAKTLAAKAAGAEWDANTGKLKLSFKRPSPIYPALALTETVEVTALVSPDKPGGSDRLMLWISSPVITTADEGTGPKLSLSEESTGDEEGGEPKDDNGSLEALAREFKGQRWDADKSMWK
;
A
#
# COMPACT_ATOMS: atom_id res chain seq x y z
N MET A 1 62.01 52.20 10.23
CA MET A 1 61.48 52.30 8.86
C MET A 1 60.36 51.26 8.71
N ARG A 2 59.14 51.71 8.34
CA ARG A 2 57.97 50.97 7.79
C ARG A 2 57.49 49.72 8.59
N ALA A 3 56.47 49.76 9.47
CA ALA A 3 55.01 49.94 9.27
C ALA A 3 54.41 48.86 8.34
N PHE A 4 53.55 47.93 8.75
CA PHE A 4 52.12 47.97 9.16
C PHE A 4 51.70 46.49 9.46
N SER A 5 50.60 46.07 10.08
CA SER A 5 49.60 46.57 11.04
C SER A 5 48.72 45.37 11.42
N LEU A 6 48.38 45.28 12.71
CA LEU A 6 47.25 44.64 13.39
C LEU A 6 46.30 43.70 12.61
N LEU A 7 46.27 42.43 13.05
CA LEU A 7 45.18 41.45 12.88
C LEU A 7 44.26 41.53 14.11
N LEU A 8 42.97 41.78 13.90
CA LEU A 8 41.91 41.61 14.89
C LEU A 8 40.79 40.79 14.24
N LEU A 9 40.62 39.56 14.75
CA LEU A 9 39.56 38.61 14.41
C LEU A 9 38.21 39.14 14.91
N GLY A 10 37.25 39.31 14.00
CA GLY A 10 35.84 39.51 14.32
C GLY A 10 35.01 38.32 13.82
N LEU A 11 34.33 37.64 14.75
CA LEU A 11 33.31 36.61 14.50
C LEU A 11 32.15 37.21 13.68
N ALA A 12 31.78 36.57 12.57
CA ALA A 12 30.49 36.76 11.92
C ALA A 12 29.70 35.44 11.99
N ILE A 13 28.47 35.58 12.49
CA ILE A 13 27.48 34.54 12.72
C ILE A 13 27.00 34.03 11.36
N ALA A 14 27.19 32.74 11.07
CA ALA A 14 26.54 32.07 9.95
C ALA A 14 25.16 31.58 10.41
N SER A 15 24.13 32.40 10.21
CA SER A 15 22.75 31.92 10.17
C SER A 15 22.57 31.15 8.86
N THR A 16 22.41 29.84 8.93
CA THR A 16 21.95 29.03 7.81
C THR A 16 20.48 29.35 7.58
N ASP A 17 20.22 30.30 6.66
CA ASP A 17 18.90 30.43 6.07
C ASP A 17 18.51 29.09 5.45
N LEU A 18 17.39 28.55 5.92
CA LEU A 18 16.68 27.46 5.27
C LEU A 18 16.29 27.95 3.88
N ALA A 19 17.00 27.44 2.87
CA ALA A 19 16.68 27.70 1.48
C ALA A 19 15.34 27.03 1.15
N PHE A 20 14.26 27.79 1.24
CA PHE A 20 13.04 27.48 0.50
C PHE A 20 13.40 27.42 -0.98
N ALA A 21 13.13 26.28 -1.62
CA ALA A 21 13.28 26.11 -3.05
C ALA A 21 12.43 27.17 -3.78
N GLN A 22 13.08 28.22 -4.26
CA GLN A 22 12.46 29.21 -5.15
C GLN A 22 12.10 28.49 -6.46
N MET A 23 10.80 28.36 -6.75
CA MET A 23 10.27 28.05 -8.07
C MET A 23 10.81 29.09 -9.05
N LYS A 24 11.88 28.74 -9.77
CA LYS A 24 12.45 29.58 -10.82
C LYS A 24 11.89 29.09 -12.15
N LEU A 25 11.00 29.89 -12.73
CA LEU A 25 10.50 29.70 -14.10
C LEU A 25 11.66 29.43 -15.07
N PRO A 26 11.51 28.49 -16.02
CA PRO A 26 12.56 28.20 -16.98
C PRO A 26 12.87 29.42 -17.84
N SER A 27 14.17 29.59 -18.11
CA SER A 27 14.72 30.64 -18.96
C SER A 27 14.14 30.59 -20.38
N LYS A 28 13.57 31.72 -20.80
CA LYS A 28 13.12 32.12 -22.15
C LYS A 28 13.47 31.11 -23.27
N THR A 29 12.46 30.38 -23.72
CA THR A 29 12.55 29.39 -24.81
C THR A 29 12.89 30.04 -26.16
N ALA A 30 13.58 29.28 -27.02
CA ALA A 30 13.90 29.70 -28.38
C ALA A 30 12.61 29.99 -29.20
N PRO A 31 12.59 31.02 -30.08
CA PRO A 31 11.43 31.30 -30.91
C PRO A 31 11.04 30.09 -31.78
N GLY A 32 9.79 29.66 -31.67
CA GLY A 32 9.26 28.51 -32.43
C GLY A 32 9.47 27.14 -31.76
N ALA A 33 10.06 27.08 -30.57
CA ALA A 33 10.14 25.86 -29.80
C ALA A 33 8.74 25.31 -29.46
N ILE A 34 8.59 24.01 -29.63
CA ILE A 34 7.39 23.26 -29.24
C ILE A 34 7.63 22.76 -27.82
N GLU A 35 6.72 23.07 -26.90
CA GLU A 35 6.80 22.64 -25.51
C GLU A 35 5.56 21.83 -25.11
N THR A 36 5.77 20.80 -24.29
CA THR A 36 4.69 20.08 -23.60
C THR A 36 4.54 20.63 -22.19
N ARG A 37 3.31 20.98 -21.81
CA ARG A 37 2.96 21.47 -20.48
C ARG A 37 1.80 20.66 -19.91
N TYR A 38 1.81 20.45 -18.60
CA TYR A 38 0.83 19.63 -17.90
C TYR A 38 0.13 20.45 -16.82
N PHE A 39 -1.18 20.30 -16.71
CA PHE A 39 -1.93 20.71 -15.52
C PHE A 39 -2.40 19.43 -14.83
N THR A 40 -2.05 19.28 -13.55
CA THR A 40 -2.42 18.12 -12.72
C THR A 40 -3.44 18.46 -11.64
N ALA A 41 -3.83 19.73 -11.55
CA ALA A 41 -4.93 20.21 -10.73
C ALA A 41 -5.81 21.10 -11.63
N ILE A 42 -7.09 20.74 -11.76
CA ILE A 42 -8.13 21.58 -12.35
C ILE A 42 -9.35 21.49 -11.43
N ASP A 43 -9.43 22.45 -10.51
CA ASP A 43 -10.49 22.51 -9.51
C ASP A 43 -11.90 22.60 -10.11
N GLY A 44 -12.88 22.08 -9.37
CA GLY A 44 -14.30 22.14 -9.75
C GLY A 44 -14.75 21.05 -10.72
N LEU A 45 -13.86 20.18 -11.20
CA LEU A 45 -14.24 19.03 -12.01
C LEU A 45 -14.82 17.92 -11.12
N MET A 46 -16.06 17.49 -11.41
CA MET A 46 -16.80 16.45 -10.66
C MET A 46 -16.89 16.70 -9.16
N ASP A 47 -17.32 17.90 -8.76
CA ASP A 47 -17.36 18.34 -7.36
C ASP A 47 -16.00 18.25 -6.65
N GLY A 48 -14.89 18.34 -7.41
CA GLY A 48 -13.52 18.23 -6.88
C GLY A 48 -13.05 16.79 -6.61
N ASN A 49 -13.82 15.77 -7.03
CA ASN A 49 -13.48 14.36 -6.77
C ASN A 49 -12.79 13.66 -7.95
N ALA A 50 -12.47 14.40 -9.01
CA ALA A 50 -11.75 13.89 -10.17
C ALA A 50 -10.26 14.19 -10.09
N ASP A 51 -9.46 13.23 -10.53
CA ASP A 51 -8.05 13.40 -10.85
C ASP A 51 -7.96 13.77 -12.34
N VAL A 52 -7.35 14.92 -12.63
CA VAL A 52 -7.36 15.55 -13.94
C VAL A 52 -5.95 15.84 -14.41
N ILE A 53 -5.62 15.37 -15.61
CA ILE A 53 -4.38 15.71 -16.31
C ILE A 53 -4.77 16.35 -17.64
N LEU A 54 -4.49 17.64 -17.80
CA LEU A 54 -4.54 18.33 -19.10
C LEU A 54 -3.13 18.48 -19.64
N LYS A 55 -2.84 17.77 -20.73
CA LYS A 55 -1.61 17.91 -21.50
C LYS A 55 -1.84 18.93 -22.61
N GLU A 56 -1.00 19.95 -22.69
CA GLU A 56 -0.98 20.92 -23.79
C GLU A 56 0.34 20.84 -24.54
N THR A 57 0.27 20.86 -25.87
CA THR A 57 1.41 21.18 -26.72
C THR A 57 1.30 22.64 -27.13
N ARG A 58 2.37 23.41 -26.92
CA ARG A 58 2.41 24.85 -27.18
C ARG A 58 3.51 25.20 -28.17
N GLN A 59 3.24 26.20 -29.00
CA GLN A 59 4.24 26.89 -29.81
C GLN A 59 4.25 28.37 -29.40
N GLY A 60 5.21 28.74 -28.54
CA GLY A 60 5.17 30.01 -27.83
C GLY A 60 3.93 30.11 -26.93
N LYS A 61 3.11 31.16 -27.11
CA LYS A 61 1.87 31.36 -26.32
C LYS A 61 0.65 30.61 -26.86
N ASN A 62 0.76 30.02 -28.06
CA ASN A 62 -0.36 29.37 -28.72
C ASN A 62 -0.40 27.89 -28.35
N VAL A 63 -1.56 27.41 -27.89
CA VAL A 63 -1.82 25.98 -27.73
C VAL A 63 -2.12 25.41 -29.12
N THR A 64 -1.42 24.36 -29.51
CA THR A 64 -1.56 23.70 -30.83
C THR A 64 -2.22 22.33 -30.74
N ALA A 65 -2.13 21.68 -29.57
CA ALA A 65 -2.84 20.45 -29.26
C ALA A 65 -3.14 20.39 -27.76
N ALA A 66 -4.22 19.72 -27.39
CA ALA A 66 -4.54 19.46 -25.99
C ALA A 66 -5.21 18.08 -25.83
N THR A 67 -4.85 17.37 -24.77
CA THR A 67 -5.46 16.10 -24.38
C THR A 67 -5.85 16.18 -22.92
N LEU A 68 -7.13 15.91 -22.63
CA LEU A 68 -7.67 15.87 -21.28
C LEU A 68 -7.87 14.42 -20.87
N ASP A 69 -7.21 14.02 -19.79
CA ASP A 69 -7.32 12.71 -19.14
C ASP A 69 -7.95 12.90 -17.76
N VAL A 70 -9.15 12.37 -17.58
CA VAL A 70 -9.91 12.52 -16.34
C VAL A 70 -10.23 11.14 -15.79
N CYS A 71 -9.85 10.92 -14.54
CA CYS A 71 -10.27 9.79 -13.72
C CYS A 71 -11.21 10.30 -12.62
N TYR A 72 -12.36 9.65 -12.45
CA TYR A 72 -13.44 10.14 -11.58
C TYR A 72 -14.21 8.98 -10.95
N PRO A 73 -14.87 9.19 -9.79
CA PRO A 73 -15.79 8.20 -9.23
C PRO A 73 -16.96 7.95 -10.18
N ALA A 74 -17.17 6.71 -10.59
CA ALA A 74 -18.28 6.32 -11.46
C ALA A 74 -19.65 6.57 -10.80
N THR A 75 -19.68 6.59 -9.46
CA THR A 75 -20.85 6.96 -8.65
C THR A 75 -20.39 7.79 -7.47
N LYS A 76 -21.18 8.78 -7.06
CA LYS A 76 -20.87 9.65 -5.93
C LYS A 76 -20.68 8.82 -4.66
N GLY A 77 -19.54 8.98 -3.99
CA GLY A 77 -19.19 8.25 -2.77
C GLY A 77 -18.77 6.79 -2.98
N ALA A 78 -18.59 6.33 -4.23
CA ALA A 78 -18.07 4.98 -4.51
C ALA A 78 -16.57 5.01 -4.81
N ASP A 79 -15.87 3.95 -4.39
CA ASP A 79 -14.45 3.74 -4.72
C ASP A 79 -14.24 3.39 -6.20
N ARG A 80 -15.27 2.85 -6.86
CA ARG A 80 -15.24 2.52 -8.28
C ARG A 80 -14.96 3.78 -9.10
N LYS A 81 -13.81 3.80 -9.77
CA LYS A 81 -13.43 4.85 -10.71
C LYS A 81 -13.77 4.47 -12.14
N ASP A 82 -14.03 5.47 -12.97
CA ASP A 82 -14.00 5.39 -14.42
C ASP A 82 -13.05 6.48 -14.93
N ARG A 83 -12.60 6.35 -16.17
CA ARG A 83 -11.64 7.26 -16.81
C ARG A 83 -12.10 7.57 -18.22
N PHE A 84 -11.79 8.75 -18.72
CA PHE A 84 -11.84 9.02 -20.16
C PHE A 84 -10.62 9.82 -20.59
N VAL A 85 -10.23 9.65 -21.86
CA VAL A 85 -9.21 10.48 -22.50
C VAL A 85 -9.83 11.14 -23.72
N ALA A 86 -9.79 12.47 -23.77
CA ALA A 86 -10.35 13.27 -24.85
C ALA A 86 -9.25 14.07 -25.54
N ASN A 87 -9.06 13.84 -26.84
CA ASN A 87 -8.27 14.74 -27.67
C ASN A 87 -9.12 15.97 -27.98
N LEU A 88 -8.62 17.15 -27.62
CA LEU A 88 -9.36 18.40 -27.73
C LEU A 88 -8.96 19.15 -29.00
N THR A 89 -9.97 19.56 -29.76
CA THR A 89 -9.84 20.55 -30.82
C THR A 89 -9.56 21.91 -30.19
N VAL A 90 -8.45 22.52 -30.58
CA VAL A 90 -8.02 23.83 -30.09
C VAL A 90 -8.47 24.91 -31.08
N ASN A 91 -9.30 25.85 -30.62
CA ASN A 91 -9.72 27.01 -31.40
C ASN A 91 -9.57 28.29 -30.57
N GLY A 92 -8.40 28.91 -30.68
CA GLY A 92 -8.01 30.04 -29.83
C GLY A 92 -7.95 29.62 -28.37
N GLN A 93 -8.84 30.16 -27.54
CA GLN A 93 -8.97 29.81 -26.12
C GLN A 93 -9.92 28.62 -25.87
N ASN A 94 -10.68 28.20 -26.87
CA ASN A 94 -11.65 27.12 -26.73
C ASN A 94 -10.97 25.77 -26.92
N LEU A 95 -11.25 24.84 -26.02
CA LEU A 95 -10.83 23.44 -26.05
C LEU A 95 -12.09 22.58 -26.05
N THR A 96 -12.38 21.89 -27.16
CA THR A 96 -13.58 21.08 -27.30
C THR A 96 -13.26 19.66 -27.74
N GLY A 97 -13.97 18.67 -27.22
CA GLY A 97 -13.73 17.27 -27.61
C GLY A 97 -14.90 16.37 -27.28
N THR A 98 -14.93 15.21 -27.92
CA THR A 98 -15.86 14.13 -27.61
C THR A 98 -15.10 12.82 -27.52
N THR A 99 -15.53 11.93 -26.63
CA THR A 99 -14.94 10.60 -26.44
C THR A 99 -15.95 9.68 -25.77
N GLN A 100 -15.52 8.53 -25.30
CA GLN A 100 -16.27 7.67 -24.38
C GLN A 100 -15.44 7.36 -23.13
N SER A 101 -16.12 7.11 -22.01
CA SER A 101 -15.45 6.57 -20.83
C SER A 101 -14.94 5.16 -21.08
N LEU A 102 -13.90 4.75 -20.36
CA LEU A 102 -13.20 3.49 -20.55
C LEU A 102 -14.01 2.32 -19.99
N GLY A 103 -14.54 2.47 -18.78
CA GLY A 103 -15.31 1.45 -18.07
C GLY A 103 -16.73 1.35 -18.60
N ASP A 104 -17.55 2.36 -18.28
CA ASP A 104 -19.00 2.32 -18.56
C ASP A 104 -19.37 2.64 -20.02
N LYS A 105 -18.39 3.01 -20.85
CA LYS A 105 -18.57 3.38 -22.26
C LYS A 105 -19.58 4.52 -22.44
N LEU A 106 -19.67 5.42 -21.46
CA LEU A 106 -20.58 6.55 -21.51
C LEU A 106 -20.07 7.59 -22.50
N PRO A 107 -20.94 8.23 -23.30
CA PRO A 107 -20.53 9.32 -24.17
C PRO A 107 -20.04 10.50 -23.33
N VAL A 108 -18.91 11.09 -23.73
CA VAL A 108 -18.30 12.25 -23.06
C VAL A 108 -18.21 13.42 -24.04
N THR A 109 -18.58 14.61 -23.57
CA THR A 109 -18.39 15.87 -24.29
C THR A 109 -17.66 16.85 -23.38
N VAL A 110 -16.59 17.46 -23.90
CA VAL A 110 -15.76 18.45 -23.19
C VAL A 110 -15.89 19.78 -23.91
N LYS A 111 -16.19 20.85 -23.17
CA LYS A 111 -16.18 22.24 -23.64
C LYS A 111 -15.53 23.11 -22.58
N LEU A 112 -14.28 23.50 -22.80
CA LEU A 112 -13.53 24.35 -21.89
C LEU A 112 -13.05 25.62 -22.60
N VAL A 113 -12.95 26.70 -21.85
CA VAL A 113 -12.35 27.96 -22.24
C VAL A 113 -11.17 28.19 -21.32
N ARG A 114 -9.99 28.35 -21.91
CA ARG A 114 -8.71 28.57 -21.23
C ARG A 114 -8.35 30.05 -21.31
N LYS A 115 -8.23 30.71 -20.15
CA LYS A 115 -7.87 32.12 -20.06
C LYS A 115 -6.58 32.30 -19.26
N PRO A 116 -5.49 32.81 -19.86
CA PRO A 116 -4.27 33.15 -19.11
C PRO A 116 -4.52 34.36 -18.20
N VAL A 117 -4.05 34.30 -16.96
CA VAL A 117 -4.15 35.35 -15.93
C VAL A 117 -2.80 35.49 -15.24
N GLY A 118 -1.99 36.45 -15.69
CA GLY A 118 -0.61 36.56 -15.22
C GLY A 118 0.20 35.32 -15.59
N ASP A 119 0.77 34.66 -14.58
CA ASP A 119 1.54 33.41 -14.72
C ASP A 119 0.68 32.15 -14.50
N THR A 120 -0.61 32.29 -14.19
CA THR A 120 -1.54 31.17 -13.97
C THR A 120 -2.67 31.18 -15.00
N PHE A 121 -3.54 30.17 -14.93
CA PHE A 121 -4.59 29.93 -15.92
C PHE A 121 -5.94 29.70 -15.25
N GLU A 122 -6.99 30.27 -15.84
CA GLU A 122 -8.38 29.94 -15.54
C GLU A 122 -8.94 28.97 -16.59
N PHE A 123 -9.68 27.96 -16.12
CA PHE A 123 -10.47 27.06 -16.97
C PHE A 123 -11.95 27.19 -16.60
N ARG A 124 -12.79 27.49 -17.60
CA ARG A 124 -14.24 27.59 -17.44
C ARG A 124 -14.96 26.79 -18.50
N GLY A 125 -16.08 26.16 -18.17
CA GLY A 125 -16.91 25.50 -19.16
C GLY A 125 -17.74 24.36 -18.58
N GLN A 126 -17.94 23.32 -19.38
CA GLN A 126 -18.78 22.18 -19.02
C GLN A 126 -18.20 20.88 -19.55
N ILE A 127 -18.31 19.83 -18.74
CA ILE A 127 -18.06 18.45 -19.15
C ILE A 127 -19.33 17.65 -18.94
N SER A 128 -19.73 16.91 -19.96
CA SER A 128 -20.88 16.02 -19.92
C SER A 128 -20.41 14.58 -19.99
N ILE A 129 -20.89 13.72 -19.09
CA ILE A 129 -20.67 12.27 -19.09
C ILE A 129 -22.03 11.59 -19.02
N GLY A 130 -22.40 10.87 -20.08
CA GLY A 130 -23.76 10.34 -20.20
C GLY A 130 -24.79 11.48 -20.14
N GLN A 131 -25.64 11.46 -19.12
CA GLN A 131 -26.66 12.50 -18.89
C GLN A 131 -26.22 13.58 -17.89
N THR A 132 -25.10 13.36 -17.20
CA THR A 132 -24.62 14.28 -16.15
C THR A 132 -23.80 15.39 -16.79
N VAL A 133 -24.11 16.64 -16.44
CA VAL A 133 -23.36 17.82 -16.86
C VAL A 133 -22.75 18.46 -15.62
N THR A 134 -21.44 18.68 -15.66
CA THR A 134 -20.68 19.36 -14.59
C THR A 134 -20.12 20.66 -15.12
N GLU A 135 -20.37 21.75 -14.41
CA GLU A 135 -19.73 23.03 -14.68
C GLU A 135 -18.31 23.02 -14.14
N VAL A 136 -17.37 23.47 -14.96
CA VAL A 136 -15.97 23.63 -14.57
C VAL A 136 -15.75 25.11 -14.33
N THR A 137 -15.32 25.46 -13.12
CA THR A 137 -14.80 26.78 -12.78
C THR A 137 -13.55 26.57 -11.93
N SER A 138 -12.41 26.60 -12.60
CA SER A 138 -11.11 26.45 -11.98
C SER A 138 -10.33 27.75 -12.12
N THR A 139 -9.92 28.31 -10.99
CA THR A 139 -9.16 29.56 -10.93
C THR A 139 -7.78 29.27 -10.37
N ASP A 140 -6.75 29.91 -10.94
CA ASP A 140 -5.37 29.85 -10.43
C ASP A 140 -4.62 28.52 -10.65
N ASN A 141 -4.65 28.02 -11.88
CA ASN A 141 -3.95 26.78 -12.24
C ASN A 141 -2.51 27.08 -12.70
N SER A 142 -1.55 26.39 -12.09
CA SER A 142 -0.14 26.38 -12.54
C SER A 142 0.14 25.16 -13.41
N ASP A 143 1.06 25.30 -14.36
CA ASP A 143 1.48 24.19 -15.22
C ASP A 143 2.88 23.67 -14.88
N LEU A 144 3.09 22.39 -15.16
CA LEU A 144 4.35 21.67 -15.02
C LEU A 144 4.99 21.47 -16.39
N SER A 145 6.31 21.47 -16.43
CA SER A 145 7.05 20.95 -17.60
C SER A 145 6.88 19.44 -17.71
N GLU A 146 7.16 18.88 -18.89
CA GLU A 146 7.17 17.43 -19.11
C GLU A 146 8.14 16.69 -18.18
N LYS A 147 9.31 17.28 -17.90
CA LYS A 147 10.27 16.70 -16.96
C LYS A 147 9.71 16.64 -15.55
N GLU A 148 9.18 17.76 -15.03
CA GLU A 148 8.59 17.80 -13.68
C GLU A 148 7.40 16.84 -13.55
N PHE A 149 6.56 16.75 -14.58
CA PHE A 149 5.46 15.81 -14.61
C PHE A 149 5.97 14.36 -14.51
N LEU A 150 6.97 13.98 -15.32
CA LEU A 150 7.51 12.62 -15.33
C LEU A 150 8.27 12.28 -14.05
N ASP A 151 9.02 13.22 -13.47
CA ASP A 151 9.73 13.02 -12.20
C ASP A 151 8.75 12.79 -11.02
N ASN A 152 7.50 13.25 -11.15
CA ASN A 152 6.43 13.03 -10.17
C ASN A 152 5.62 11.74 -10.41
N GLN A 153 5.89 10.98 -11.48
CA GLN A 153 5.23 9.70 -11.75
C GLN A 153 6.02 8.57 -11.08
N THR A 154 5.59 8.12 -9.89
CA THR A 154 6.14 6.93 -9.23
C THR A 154 5.12 5.80 -9.22
N SER A 155 5.49 4.64 -9.77
CA SER A 155 4.78 3.39 -9.53
C SER A 155 5.76 2.27 -9.23
N ASP A 156 5.99 2.02 -7.95
CA ASP A 156 6.60 0.78 -7.47
C ASP A 156 5.48 -0.08 -6.89
N ASP A 157 5.34 -1.32 -7.37
CA ASP A 157 4.36 -2.27 -6.84
C ASP A 157 4.98 -3.20 -5.79
N GLY A 158 6.27 -3.05 -5.50
CA GLY A 158 6.99 -3.87 -4.53
C GLY A 158 7.06 -5.36 -4.91
N ILE A 159 6.76 -5.73 -6.16
CA ILE A 159 6.77 -7.14 -6.58
C ILE A 159 8.20 -7.61 -6.81
N THR A 160 8.64 -8.55 -5.98
CA THR A 160 9.90 -9.27 -6.13
C THR A 160 9.64 -10.68 -6.67
N PRO A 161 9.94 -10.98 -7.96
CA PRO A 161 9.52 -12.25 -8.59
C PRO A 161 10.21 -13.51 -8.06
N ALA A 162 11.41 -13.36 -7.49
CA ALA A 162 12.25 -14.44 -6.98
C ALA A 162 13.21 -13.88 -5.91
N PRO A 163 12.70 -13.54 -4.71
CA PRO A 163 13.53 -13.04 -3.63
C PRO A 163 14.51 -14.14 -3.19
N LYS A 164 15.70 -13.74 -2.74
CA LYS A 164 16.73 -14.68 -2.26
C LYS A 164 16.27 -15.40 -0.98
N ASP A 165 15.62 -14.66 -0.10
CA ASP A 165 15.04 -15.05 1.18
C ASP A 165 13.91 -14.06 1.51
N PHE A 166 13.21 -14.28 2.63
CA PHE A 166 12.05 -13.47 3.02
C PHE A 166 12.40 -12.34 4.02
N THR A 167 13.60 -11.73 3.90
CA THR A 167 13.97 -10.61 4.78
C THR A 167 13.32 -9.30 4.34
N ASP A 168 13.12 -9.11 3.03
CA ASP A 168 12.63 -7.85 2.44
C ASP A 168 11.18 -7.94 1.96
N VAL A 169 10.64 -9.17 1.87
CA VAL A 169 9.28 -9.49 1.44
C VAL A 169 8.74 -10.63 2.29
N SER A 170 7.42 -10.74 2.41
CA SER A 170 6.79 -11.72 3.29
C SER A 170 6.40 -13.00 2.54
N PRO A 171 6.56 -14.19 3.15
CA PRO A 171 6.36 -15.48 2.50
C PRO A 171 4.92 -15.76 2.05
N GLU A 172 3.94 -15.16 2.71
CA GLU A 172 2.50 -15.28 2.45
C GLU A 172 1.97 -14.23 1.46
N ALA A 173 2.68 -13.11 1.30
CA ALA A 173 2.20 -11.95 0.57
C ALA A 173 2.64 -11.99 -0.89
N ILE A 174 1.65 -11.93 -1.78
CA ILE A 174 1.82 -12.11 -3.21
C ILE A 174 1.19 -10.92 -3.93
N GLY A 175 1.96 -10.27 -4.80
CA GLY A 175 1.46 -9.26 -5.73
C GLY A 175 1.31 -9.87 -7.12
N VAL A 176 0.18 -9.58 -7.78
CA VAL A 176 -0.04 -9.93 -9.19
C VAL A 176 -0.44 -8.68 -9.96
N ARG A 177 0.47 -8.18 -10.79
CA ARG A 177 0.21 -7.09 -11.73
C ARG A 177 -0.45 -7.64 -12.97
N VAL A 178 -1.68 -7.20 -13.24
CA VAL A 178 -2.53 -7.68 -14.34
C VAL A 178 -3.06 -6.49 -15.13
N LYS A 179 -3.22 -6.64 -16.45
CA LYS A 179 -3.87 -5.63 -17.28
C LYS A 179 -5.31 -5.41 -16.82
N VAL A 180 -5.77 -4.17 -16.83
CA VAL A 180 -7.10 -3.78 -16.33
C VAL A 180 -8.23 -4.52 -17.07
N ASP A 181 -8.07 -4.76 -18.36
CA ASP A 181 -9.04 -5.51 -19.18
C ASP A 181 -9.08 -7.01 -18.87
N ALA A 182 -8.01 -7.57 -18.29
CA ALA A 182 -7.90 -8.97 -17.89
C ALA A 182 -8.17 -9.20 -16.39
N ALA A 183 -8.18 -8.15 -15.57
CA ALA A 183 -8.29 -8.24 -14.11
C ALA A 183 -9.54 -8.99 -13.64
N LEU A 184 -10.69 -8.77 -14.29
CA LEU A 184 -11.94 -9.45 -13.95
C LEU A 184 -11.85 -10.97 -14.13
N ASP A 185 -11.27 -11.43 -15.24
CA ASP A 185 -11.15 -12.86 -15.52
C ASP A 185 -10.08 -13.52 -14.65
N PHE A 186 -8.99 -12.79 -14.36
CA PHE A 186 -8.02 -13.21 -13.35
C PHE A 186 -8.69 -13.40 -11.98
N LEU A 187 -9.45 -12.42 -11.49
CA LEU A 187 -10.18 -12.51 -10.21
C LEU A 187 -11.20 -13.65 -10.19
N LYS A 188 -11.91 -13.91 -11.30
CA LYS A 188 -12.80 -15.08 -11.41
C LYS A 188 -12.02 -16.39 -11.28
N SER A 189 -10.80 -16.46 -11.81
CA SER A 189 -9.96 -17.66 -11.73
C SER A 189 -9.47 -18.00 -10.31
N LEU A 190 -9.51 -17.03 -9.40
CA LEU A 190 -9.18 -17.20 -7.98
C LEU A 190 -10.35 -17.74 -7.15
N LYS A 191 -11.57 -17.77 -7.69
CA LYS A 191 -12.73 -18.28 -6.94
C LYS A 191 -12.55 -19.76 -6.64
N GLY A 192 -12.66 -20.11 -5.35
CA GLY A 192 -12.47 -21.48 -4.86
C GLY A 192 -11.00 -21.90 -4.70
N GLU A 193 -10.05 -21.04 -5.06
CA GLU A 193 -8.66 -21.20 -4.67
C GLU A 193 -8.53 -20.84 -3.18
N ALA A 194 -7.70 -21.57 -2.45
CA ALA A 194 -7.42 -21.27 -1.06
C ALA A 194 -6.40 -20.12 -0.98
N VAL A 195 -6.91 -18.90 -1.18
CA VAL A 195 -6.18 -17.62 -1.20
C VAL A 195 -7.14 -16.53 -0.73
N GLU A 196 -6.62 -15.53 -0.03
CA GLU A 196 -7.36 -14.30 0.27
C GLU A 196 -6.99 -13.20 -0.72
N VAL A 197 -7.98 -12.45 -1.16
CA VAL A 197 -7.77 -11.27 -2.01
C VAL A 197 -7.93 -10.02 -1.15
N GLY A 198 -6.91 -9.17 -1.15
CA GLY A 198 -6.94 -7.90 -0.44
C GLY A 198 -7.99 -6.96 -1.05
N VAL A 199 -9.03 -6.63 -0.28
CA VAL A 199 -10.16 -5.81 -0.77
C VAL A 199 -9.69 -4.43 -1.25
N SER A 200 -8.71 -3.84 -0.57
CA SER A 200 -8.10 -2.56 -0.97
C SER A 200 -7.48 -2.61 -2.37
N SER A 201 -6.97 -3.78 -2.80
CA SER A 201 -6.40 -3.97 -4.13
C SER A 201 -7.43 -4.16 -5.23
N LEU A 202 -8.73 -4.32 -4.89
CA LEU A 202 -9.81 -4.40 -5.87
C LEU A 202 -10.21 -3.03 -6.41
N SER A 203 -10.07 -1.98 -5.59
CA SER A 203 -10.29 -0.60 -5.99
C SER A 203 -9.12 -0.12 -6.84
N ILE A 204 -9.39 0.18 -8.11
CA ILE A 204 -8.37 0.65 -9.03
C ILE A 204 -8.10 2.14 -8.85
N SER A 205 -6.83 2.51 -8.64
CA SER A 205 -6.42 3.91 -8.56
C SER A 205 -6.42 4.57 -9.95
N CYS A 206 -6.41 5.91 -9.96
CA CYS A 206 -6.32 6.64 -11.22
C CYS A 206 -5.00 6.40 -11.95
N ASP A 207 -3.91 6.20 -11.22
CA ASP A 207 -2.60 5.87 -11.79
C ASP A 207 -2.61 4.46 -12.42
N ALA A 208 -3.23 3.48 -11.76
CA ALA A 208 -3.42 2.14 -12.33
C ALA A 208 -4.28 2.17 -13.59
N LEU A 209 -5.38 2.95 -13.60
CA LEU A 209 -6.20 3.16 -14.80
C LEU A 209 -5.41 3.84 -15.94
N ARG A 210 -4.44 4.70 -15.61
CA ARG A 210 -3.55 5.36 -16.59
C ARG A 210 -2.49 4.43 -17.14
N ALA A 211 -1.88 3.63 -16.26
CA ALA A 211 -0.91 2.60 -16.63
C ALA A 211 -1.54 1.44 -17.42
N GLY A 212 -2.85 1.23 -17.29
CA GLY A 212 -3.55 0.11 -17.91
C GLY A 212 -3.29 -1.23 -17.21
N GLU A 213 -2.70 -1.18 -16.01
CA GLU A 213 -2.33 -2.32 -15.19
C GLU A 213 -2.74 -2.06 -13.73
N GLN A 214 -3.19 -3.09 -13.04
CA GLN A 214 -3.59 -3.07 -11.63
C GLN A 214 -2.87 -4.19 -10.90
N THR A 215 -2.39 -3.92 -9.69
CA THR A 215 -1.83 -4.96 -8.81
C THR A 215 -2.91 -5.50 -7.90
N ILE A 216 -3.17 -6.80 -7.98
CA ILE A 216 -4.03 -7.54 -7.07
C ILE A 216 -3.16 -8.13 -5.97
N ASN A 217 -3.46 -7.80 -4.73
CA ASN A 217 -2.75 -8.30 -3.56
C ASN A 217 -3.43 -9.57 -3.06
N LEU A 218 -2.64 -10.61 -2.89
CA LEU A 218 -3.08 -11.93 -2.46
C LEU A 218 -2.32 -12.34 -1.20
N THR A 219 -3.02 -13.00 -0.29
CA THR A 219 -2.42 -13.68 0.87
C THR A 219 -2.68 -15.17 0.73
N ALA A 220 -1.62 -15.97 0.74
CA ALA A 220 -1.74 -17.43 0.64
C ALA A 220 -0.78 -18.13 1.59
N ASP A 221 -1.11 -19.38 1.87
CA ASP A 221 -0.23 -20.32 2.54
C ASP A 221 1.18 -20.35 1.91
N PRO A 222 2.26 -20.08 2.68
CA PRO A 222 3.63 -20.10 2.17
C PRO A 222 4.04 -21.42 1.48
N GLU A 223 3.47 -22.56 1.89
CA GLU A 223 3.75 -23.85 1.22
C GLU A 223 3.16 -23.91 -0.21
N ARG A 224 2.19 -23.04 -0.53
CA ARG A 224 1.50 -22.98 -1.83
C ARG A 224 1.82 -21.71 -2.63
N ALA A 225 2.37 -20.68 -1.98
CA ALA A 225 2.63 -19.37 -2.58
C ALA A 225 3.42 -19.45 -3.91
N ALA A 226 4.51 -20.22 -3.94
CA ALA A 226 5.32 -20.36 -5.16
C ALA A 226 4.56 -20.98 -6.34
N ALA A 227 3.71 -21.98 -6.08
CA ALA A 227 2.87 -22.61 -7.10
C ALA A 227 1.77 -21.66 -7.58
N LEU A 228 1.18 -20.88 -6.67
CA LEU A 228 0.19 -19.85 -7.00
C LEU A 228 0.82 -18.75 -7.87
N ILE A 229 2.02 -18.27 -7.54
CA ILE A 229 2.76 -17.30 -8.37
C ILE A 229 3.04 -17.88 -9.76
N ALA A 230 3.49 -19.14 -9.85
CA ALA A 230 3.72 -19.79 -11.14
C ALA A 230 2.43 -19.87 -11.99
N LYS A 231 1.30 -20.23 -11.36
CA LYS A 231 -0.03 -20.23 -12.00
C LYS A 231 -0.43 -18.83 -12.46
N ALA A 232 -0.23 -17.80 -11.64
CA ALA A 232 -0.52 -16.41 -11.98
C ALA A 232 0.32 -15.92 -13.16
N LYS A 233 1.62 -16.20 -13.19
CA LYS A 233 2.52 -15.84 -14.32
C LYS A 233 2.06 -16.45 -15.65
N ALA A 234 1.38 -17.59 -15.62
CA ALA A 234 0.85 -18.25 -16.80
C ALA A 234 -0.55 -17.74 -17.22
N ALA A 235 -1.21 -16.93 -16.39
CA ALA A 235 -2.55 -16.45 -16.67
C ALA A 235 -2.55 -15.33 -17.74
N PRO A 236 -3.52 -15.33 -18.68
CA PRO A 236 -3.64 -14.28 -19.68
C PRO A 236 -3.77 -12.89 -19.05
N GLY A 237 -3.02 -11.92 -19.59
CA GLY A 237 -3.06 -10.53 -19.15
C GLY A 237 -2.26 -10.23 -17.87
N VAL A 238 -1.67 -11.22 -17.21
CA VAL A 238 -0.71 -10.99 -16.12
C VAL A 238 0.62 -10.50 -16.70
N VAL A 239 1.13 -9.41 -16.12
CA VAL A 239 2.37 -8.72 -16.53
C VAL A 239 3.51 -9.06 -15.58
N ALA A 240 3.22 -9.14 -14.29
CA ALA A 240 4.17 -9.55 -13.26
C ALA A 240 3.47 -10.29 -12.12
N ALA A 241 4.18 -11.21 -11.47
CA ALA A 241 3.74 -11.81 -10.22
C ALA A 241 4.95 -12.22 -9.38
N GLY A 242 4.83 -12.09 -8.07
CA GLY A 242 5.92 -12.32 -7.13
C GLY A 242 5.50 -12.07 -5.69
N TRP A 243 6.49 -12.03 -4.80
CA TRP A 243 6.28 -11.71 -3.40
C TRP A 243 6.33 -10.21 -3.17
N THR A 244 5.59 -9.74 -2.17
CA THR A 244 5.55 -8.34 -1.75
C THR A 244 5.78 -8.25 -0.24
N SER A 245 5.88 -7.04 0.29
CA SER A 245 5.78 -6.82 1.73
C SER A 245 4.40 -7.28 2.24
N GLY A 246 4.37 -7.83 3.45
CA GLY A 246 3.20 -8.41 4.09
C GLY A 246 3.23 -8.26 5.60
N THR A 247 2.65 -9.22 6.32
CA THR A 247 2.49 -9.14 7.78
C THR A 247 3.70 -9.62 8.56
N VAL A 248 4.62 -10.36 7.92
CA VAL A 248 5.81 -10.89 8.57
C VAL A 248 6.84 -9.78 8.76
N GLU A 249 7.06 -9.41 10.01
CA GLU A 249 8.15 -8.53 10.43
C GLU A 249 9.31 -9.34 11.03
N MET A 250 10.54 -8.98 10.65
CA MET A 250 11.72 -9.77 10.99
C MET A 250 12.04 -9.77 12.50
N ASP A 251 11.73 -8.67 13.20
CA ASP A 251 11.99 -8.54 14.64
C ASP A 251 11.19 -9.53 15.48
N ARG A 252 10.01 -9.94 15.00
CA ARG A 252 9.15 -10.96 15.63
C ARG A 252 9.28 -12.35 15.02
N THR A 253 10.35 -12.58 14.26
CA THR A 253 10.58 -13.85 13.57
C THR A 253 11.73 -14.65 14.18
N ILE A 254 11.54 -15.96 14.24
CA ILE A 254 12.52 -16.94 14.71
C ILE A 254 12.86 -17.87 13.55
N ARG A 255 14.15 -18.08 13.27
CA ARG A 255 14.63 -19.02 12.26
C ARG A 255 15.20 -20.27 12.89
N PHE A 256 14.76 -21.45 12.48
CA PHE A 256 15.17 -22.73 13.08
C PHE A 256 15.35 -23.82 12.04
N ALA A 257 15.99 -24.92 12.42
CA ALA A 257 16.19 -26.07 11.54
C ALA A 257 14.87 -26.77 11.24
N ALA A 258 14.61 -27.10 9.97
CA ALA A 258 13.33 -27.64 9.54
C ALA A 258 13.12 -29.13 9.88
N ALA A 259 14.20 -29.91 10.00
CA ALA A 259 14.16 -31.37 10.05
C ALA A 259 13.22 -31.93 11.13
N ASP A 260 13.27 -31.36 12.34
CA ASP A 260 12.44 -31.82 13.46
C ASP A 260 10.98 -31.36 13.37
N TRP A 261 10.64 -30.50 12.42
CA TRP A 261 9.34 -29.81 12.34
C TRP A 261 8.57 -30.11 11.06
N ARG A 262 9.05 -31.08 10.28
CA ARG A 262 8.38 -31.58 9.08
C ARG A 262 7.82 -32.98 9.29
N ASP A 263 6.79 -33.30 8.51
CA ASP A 263 6.34 -34.66 8.24
C ASP A 263 6.52 -34.91 6.74
N GLY A 264 7.60 -35.62 6.39
CA GLY A 264 8.11 -35.68 5.02
C GLY A 264 8.47 -34.30 4.48
N ASP A 265 7.87 -33.91 3.35
CA ASP A 265 8.13 -32.61 2.71
C ASP A 265 7.30 -31.46 3.29
N LYS A 266 6.28 -31.75 4.10
CA LYS A 266 5.34 -30.75 4.62
C LYS A 266 5.69 -30.31 6.04
N ILE A 267 5.33 -29.08 6.38
CA ILE A 267 5.43 -28.60 7.76
C ILE A 267 4.42 -29.34 8.64
N ASN A 268 4.87 -29.87 9.78
CA ASN A 268 3.99 -30.53 10.74
C ASN A 268 3.25 -29.48 11.59
N ARG A 269 2.09 -29.05 11.07
CA ARG A 269 1.26 -27.98 11.64
C ARG A 269 0.79 -28.25 13.07
N ASP A 270 0.40 -29.48 13.38
CA ASP A 270 -0.07 -29.85 14.72
C ASP A 270 1.06 -29.79 15.74
N LYS A 271 2.27 -30.24 15.35
CA LYS A 271 3.46 -30.16 16.20
C LYS A 271 3.87 -28.70 16.45
N ILE A 272 3.86 -27.86 15.41
CA ILE A 272 4.13 -26.42 15.54
C ILE A 272 3.09 -25.78 16.46
N ALA A 273 1.80 -25.99 16.21
CA ALA A 273 0.73 -25.37 17.00
C ALA A 273 0.81 -25.77 18.48
N SER A 274 1.07 -27.05 18.76
CA SER A 274 1.24 -27.55 20.13
C SER A 274 2.44 -26.92 20.84
N ALA A 275 3.59 -26.81 20.16
CA ALA A 275 4.79 -26.20 20.72
C ALA A 275 4.60 -24.70 21.00
N VAL A 276 4.09 -23.96 20.02
CA VAL A 276 3.84 -22.51 20.17
C VAL A 276 2.82 -22.27 21.27
N SER A 277 1.69 -22.99 21.27
CA SER A 277 0.66 -22.88 22.32
C SER A 277 1.22 -23.17 23.72
N GLY A 278 2.02 -24.23 23.85
CA GLY A 278 2.62 -24.63 25.13
C GLY A 278 3.61 -23.61 25.70
N VAL A 279 4.39 -22.95 24.84
CA VAL A 279 5.30 -21.86 25.24
C VAL A 279 4.51 -20.62 25.61
N LEU A 280 3.58 -20.18 24.75
CA LEU A 280 2.80 -18.96 24.96
C LEU A 280 1.89 -19.05 26.18
N ALA A 281 1.30 -20.21 26.47
CA ALA A 281 0.52 -20.40 27.70
C ALA A 281 1.34 -20.08 28.97
N LYS A 282 2.64 -20.41 28.97
CA LYS A 282 3.53 -20.12 30.11
C LYS A 282 3.93 -18.66 30.17
N THR A 283 4.37 -18.09 29.05
CA THR A 283 4.88 -16.71 29.00
C THR A 283 3.76 -15.70 29.22
N LEU A 284 2.55 -15.97 28.73
CA LEU A 284 1.37 -15.13 28.93
C LEU A 284 0.66 -15.38 30.26
N ALA A 285 1.13 -16.35 31.07
CA ALA A 285 0.47 -16.81 32.29
C ALA A 285 -1.04 -17.10 32.08
N ALA A 286 -1.35 -17.78 30.98
CA ALA A 286 -2.71 -17.99 30.49
C ALA A 286 -2.96 -19.46 30.13
N LYS A 287 -4.23 -19.87 30.15
CA LYS A 287 -4.64 -21.21 29.74
C LYS A 287 -4.97 -21.20 28.24
N ALA A 288 -4.39 -22.13 27.48
CA ALA A 288 -4.77 -22.33 26.08
C ALA A 288 -6.27 -22.65 25.96
N ALA A 289 -6.95 -21.92 25.08
CA ALA A 289 -8.37 -22.05 24.82
C ALA A 289 -8.66 -22.60 23.40
N GLY A 290 -7.78 -22.33 22.43
CA GLY A 290 -7.92 -22.85 21.07
C GLY A 290 -6.69 -22.61 20.19
N ALA A 291 -6.60 -23.40 19.12
CA ALA A 291 -5.59 -23.29 18.07
C ALA A 291 -6.24 -23.69 16.74
N GLU A 292 -6.22 -22.80 15.75
CA GLU A 292 -6.88 -23.03 14.45
C GLU A 292 -6.00 -22.54 13.30
N TRP A 293 -5.82 -23.39 12.29
CA TRP A 293 -5.12 -23.02 11.07
C TRP A 293 -6.10 -22.52 10.03
N ASP A 294 -5.81 -21.34 9.47
CA ASP A 294 -6.51 -20.83 8.31
C ASP A 294 -6.03 -21.57 7.05
N ALA A 295 -6.95 -22.23 6.35
CA ALA A 295 -6.62 -23.04 5.18
C ALA A 295 -6.20 -22.21 3.96
N ASN A 296 -6.59 -20.93 3.90
CA ASN A 296 -6.30 -20.03 2.77
C ASN A 296 -4.90 -19.44 2.92
N THR A 297 -4.59 -18.90 4.10
CA THR A 297 -3.39 -18.12 4.38
C THR A 297 -2.29 -18.92 5.07
N GLY A 298 -2.61 -20.09 5.63
CA GLY A 298 -1.67 -20.87 6.44
C GLY A 298 -1.32 -20.21 7.78
N LYS A 299 -2.05 -19.17 8.21
CA LYS A 299 -1.88 -18.54 9.52
C LYS A 299 -2.48 -19.42 10.62
N LEU A 300 -1.81 -19.48 11.77
CA LEU A 300 -2.28 -20.15 12.98
C LEU A 300 -2.83 -19.11 13.95
N LYS A 301 -4.12 -19.16 14.26
CA LYS A 301 -4.74 -18.37 15.32
C LYS A 301 -4.71 -19.16 16.63
N LEU A 302 -4.13 -18.57 17.66
CA LEU A 302 -4.07 -19.11 19.03
C LEU A 302 -4.89 -18.23 19.97
N SER A 303 -5.70 -18.84 20.83
CA SER A 303 -6.48 -18.15 21.85
C SER A 303 -6.13 -18.68 23.23
N PHE A 304 -5.97 -17.76 24.20
CA PHE A 304 -5.69 -18.05 25.59
C PHE A 304 -6.63 -17.28 26.50
N LYS A 305 -6.89 -17.81 27.70
CA LYS A 305 -7.70 -17.14 28.72
C LYS A 305 -6.95 -17.02 30.03
N ARG A 306 -7.05 -15.86 30.68
CA ARG A 306 -6.53 -15.60 32.03
C ARG A 306 -7.43 -14.63 32.80
N PRO A 307 -7.37 -14.60 34.14
CA PRO A 307 -8.03 -13.55 34.91
C PRO A 307 -7.48 -12.17 34.55
N SER A 308 -8.36 -11.18 34.40
CA SER A 308 -7.96 -9.79 34.19
C SER A 308 -7.34 -9.20 35.47
N PRO A 309 -6.21 -8.50 35.38
CA PRO A 309 -5.60 -7.81 36.51
C PRO A 309 -6.22 -6.43 36.79
N ILE A 310 -7.05 -5.88 35.88
CA ILE A 310 -7.53 -4.48 35.95
C ILE A 310 -8.37 -4.25 37.21
N TYR A 311 -9.31 -5.15 37.50
CA TYR A 311 -10.11 -5.15 38.73
C TYR A 311 -10.36 -6.60 39.20
N PRO A 312 -9.43 -7.22 39.95
CA PRO A 312 -9.51 -8.64 40.29
C PRO A 312 -10.80 -9.03 41.03
N ALA A 313 -11.38 -8.11 41.82
CA ALA A 313 -12.62 -8.34 42.55
C ALA A 313 -13.85 -8.54 41.63
N LEU A 314 -13.80 -8.05 40.39
CA LEU A 314 -14.85 -8.25 39.39
C LEU A 314 -14.75 -9.61 38.69
N ALA A 315 -13.68 -10.38 38.91
CA ALA A 315 -13.44 -11.69 38.30
C ALA A 315 -13.61 -11.70 36.77
N LEU A 316 -13.20 -10.60 36.11
CA LEU A 316 -13.23 -10.48 34.65
C LEU A 316 -12.21 -11.43 34.01
N THR A 317 -12.49 -11.85 32.79
CA THR A 317 -11.62 -12.73 32.00
C THR A 317 -11.01 -11.94 30.85
N GLU A 318 -9.69 -12.04 30.70
CA GLU A 318 -8.99 -11.64 29.48
C GLU A 318 -8.93 -12.81 28.50
N THR A 319 -9.31 -12.56 27.25
CA THR A 319 -9.00 -13.41 26.10
C THR A 319 -7.82 -12.81 25.35
N VAL A 320 -6.75 -13.58 25.20
CA VAL A 320 -5.53 -13.17 24.51
C VAL A 320 -5.43 -13.94 23.20
N GLU A 321 -5.41 -13.24 22.08
CA GLU A 321 -5.25 -13.81 20.75
C GLU A 321 -3.85 -13.51 20.20
N VAL A 322 -3.19 -14.54 19.66
CA VAL A 322 -1.90 -14.42 18.97
C VAL A 322 -2.01 -15.12 17.63
N THR A 323 -1.57 -14.47 16.56
CA THR A 323 -1.44 -15.09 15.24
C THR A 323 0.00 -15.52 15.02
N ALA A 324 0.21 -16.69 14.45
CA ALA A 324 1.51 -17.18 14.05
C ALA A 324 1.51 -17.57 12.57
N LEU A 325 2.68 -17.52 11.94
CA LEU A 325 2.88 -18.02 10.58
C LEU A 325 4.20 -18.79 10.54
N VAL A 326 4.19 -19.96 9.92
CA VAL A 326 5.38 -20.77 9.69
C VAL A 326 5.61 -20.93 8.20
N SER A 327 6.84 -20.70 7.76
CA SER A 327 7.22 -20.80 6.35
C SER A 327 8.65 -21.32 6.21
N PRO A 328 9.03 -21.84 5.03
CA PRO A 328 10.44 -21.87 4.64
C PRO A 328 11.05 -20.46 4.69
N ASP A 329 12.35 -20.34 4.95
CA ASP A 329 13.04 -19.04 5.01
C ASP A 329 13.32 -18.40 3.63
N LYS A 330 13.02 -19.11 2.55
CA LYS A 330 13.16 -18.66 1.16
C LYS A 330 12.20 -19.40 0.22
N PRO A 331 11.96 -18.87 -0.99
CA PRO A 331 11.15 -19.56 -2.00
C PRO A 331 11.69 -20.94 -2.38
N GLY A 332 10.80 -21.86 -2.72
CA GLY A 332 11.16 -23.20 -3.25
C GLY A 332 11.56 -24.22 -2.19
N GLY A 333 11.43 -23.91 -0.91
CA GLY A 333 11.75 -24.82 0.21
C GLY A 333 13.18 -24.65 0.73
N SER A 334 13.38 -25.05 1.98
CA SER A 334 14.62 -24.86 2.71
C SER A 334 14.78 -25.85 3.86
N ASP A 335 16.03 -26.09 4.25
CA ASP A 335 16.41 -26.79 5.48
C ASP A 335 16.16 -25.94 6.74
N ARG A 336 15.70 -24.71 6.56
CA ARG A 336 15.31 -23.76 7.60
C ARG A 336 13.86 -23.32 7.46
N LEU A 337 13.23 -23.12 8.60
CA LEU A 337 11.91 -22.52 8.73
C LEU A 337 12.01 -21.18 9.46
N MET A 338 11.07 -20.30 9.17
CA MET A 338 10.77 -19.08 9.91
C MET A 338 9.45 -19.27 10.65
N LEU A 339 9.39 -18.84 11.90
CA LEU A 339 8.17 -18.69 12.71
C LEU A 339 8.04 -17.22 13.06
N TRP A 340 7.03 -16.57 12.51
CA TRP A 340 6.59 -15.24 12.92
C TRP A 340 5.41 -15.36 13.89
N ILE A 341 5.37 -14.48 14.90
CA ILE A 341 4.20 -14.31 15.77
C ILE A 341 3.80 -12.83 15.84
N SER A 342 2.50 -12.55 15.83
CA SER A 342 1.97 -11.20 16.03
C SER A 342 2.17 -10.74 17.47
N SER A 343 1.99 -9.44 17.70
CA SER A 343 1.71 -8.92 19.04
C SER A 343 0.39 -9.49 19.57
N PRO A 344 0.25 -9.74 20.89
CA PRO A 344 -1.00 -10.22 21.47
C PRO A 344 -2.11 -9.17 21.40
N VAL A 345 -3.29 -9.58 20.95
CA VAL A 345 -4.53 -8.80 21.07
C VAL A 345 -5.26 -9.29 22.31
N ILE A 346 -5.60 -8.38 23.23
CA ILE A 346 -6.23 -8.73 24.51
C ILE A 346 -7.60 -8.08 24.55
N THR A 347 -8.62 -8.91 24.79
CA THR A 347 -9.99 -8.47 25.03
C THR A 347 -10.44 -8.87 26.44
N THR A 348 -11.31 -8.08 27.08
CA THR A 348 -11.79 -8.32 28.45
C THR A 348 -13.31 -8.47 28.48
N ALA A 349 -13.82 -9.51 29.14
CA ALA A 349 -15.24 -9.77 29.28
C ALA A 349 -15.61 -10.24 30.70
N ASP A 350 -16.87 -9.98 31.09
CA ASP A 350 -17.49 -10.60 32.26
C ASP A 350 -18.11 -11.96 31.87
N GLU A 351 -17.36 -13.03 32.13
CA GLU A 351 -17.78 -14.40 31.86
C GLU A 351 -18.49 -15.08 33.05
N GLY A 352 -18.82 -14.33 34.10
CA GLY A 352 -19.49 -14.85 35.30
C GLY A 352 -20.87 -15.45 35.03
N THR A 353 -21.42 -16.18 36.00
CA THR A 353 -22.75 -16.81 35.90
C THR A 353 -23.90 -15.92 36.38
N GLY A 354 -23.61 -14.75 36.94
CA GLY A 354 -24.58 -13.78 37.48
C GLY A 354 -24.86 -12.59 36.54
N PRO A 355 -25.45 -11.49 37.05
CA PRO A 355 -25.57 -10.23 36.32
C PRO A 355 -24.19 -9.75 35.85
N LYS A 356 -24.07 -9.40 34.56
CA LYS A 356 -22.79 -9.13 33.89
C LYS A 356 -22.57 -7.66 33.63
N LEU A 357 -21.32 -7.22 33.74
CA LEU A 357 -20.88 -5.96 33.16
C LEU A 357 -20.79 -6.08 31.63
N SER A 358 -21.43 -5.15 30.93
CA SER A 358 -21.21 -4.98 29.49
C SER A 358 -20.02 -4.04 29.29
N LEU A 359 -18.92 -4.58 28.78
CA LEU A 359 -17.71 -3.83 28.50
C LEU A 359 -17.68 -3.48 27.02
N SER A 360 -17.50 -2.20 26.70
CA SER A 360 -17.17 -1.76 25.36
C SER A 360 -15.66 -1.63 25.29
N GLU A 361 -15.05 -2.37 24.37
CA GLU A 361 -13.68 -2.08 23.99
C GLU A 361 -13.72 -0.87 23.07
N GLU A 362 -13.33 0.28 23.60
CA GLU A 362 -12.96 1.39 22.74
C GLU A 362 -11.75 0.89 21.95
N SER A 363 -11.98 0.59 20.67
CA SER A 363 -10.89 0.30 19.75
C SER A 363 -9.89 1.43 19.92
N THR A 364 -8.73 1.12 20.46
CA THR A 364 -7.53 1.92 20.21
C THR A 364 -7.22 1.69 18.74
N GLY A 365 -8.02 2.33 17.89
CA GLY A 365 -7.71 2.53 16.50
C GLY A 365 -6.50 3.45 16.51
N ASP A 366 -5.34 2.83 16.50
CA ASP A 366 -4.12 3.30 15.85
C ASP A 366 -3.16 2.10 15.85
N GLU A 367 -3.06 1.46 14.68
CA GLU A 367 -1.94 0.58 14.31
C GLU A 367 -0.61 1.37 14.20
N GLU A 368 -0.59 2.66 14.58
CA GLU A 368 0.61 3.48 14.74
C GLU A 368 0.79 3.89 16.21
N GLY A 369 1.77 3.30 16.89
CA GLY A 369 2.47 3.97 17.99
C GLY A 369 2.00 3.68 19.43
N GLY A 370 1.13 2.71 19.68
CA GLY A 370 1.05 2.12 21.02
C GLY A 370 2.36 1.40 21.35
N GLU A 371 2.95 1.62 22.54
CA GLU A 371 4.08 0.80 22.99
C GLU A 371 3.71 -0.68 22.77
N PRO A 372 4.58 -1.49 22.14
CA PRO A 372 4.31 -2.90 21.94
C PRO A 372 3.91 -3.50 23.28
N LYS A 373 2.67 -4.00 23.38
CA LYS A 373 2.22 -4.68 24.60
C LYS A 373 3.25 -5.75 24.91
N ASP A 374 3.84 -5.68 26.10
CA ASP A 374 4.93 -6.58 26.52
C ASP A 374 4.57 -8.04 26.22
N ASP A 375 5.38 -8.69 25.38
CA ASP A 375 5.22 -10.09 25.02
C ASP A 375 5.60 -11.05 26.16
N ASN A 376 5.97 -10.53 27.33
CA ASN A 376 6.44 -11.29 28.50
C ASN A 376 7.58 -12.25 28.14
N GLY A 377 8.48 -11.82 27.24
CA GLY A 377 9.60 -12.64 26.75
C GLY A 377 9.21 -13.80 25.82
N SER A 378 8.00 -13.80 25.24
CA SER A 378 7.50 -14.90 24.38
C SER A 378 8.44 -15.25 23.23
N LEU A 379 8.98 -14.24 22.53
CA LEU A 379 9.89 -14.48 21.41
C LEU A 379 11.21 -15.13 21.85
N GLU A 380 11.74 -14.79 23.02
CA GLU A 380 12.94 -15.43 23.55
C GLU A 380 12.65 -16.87 23.98
N ALA A 381 11.52 -17.11 24.65
CA ALA A 381 11.12 -18.44 25.07
C ALA A 381 10.88 -19.37 23.86
N LEU A 382 10.21 -18.86 22.82
CA LEU A 382 10.02 -19.58 21.56
C LEU A 382 11.36 -19.85 20.87
N ALA A 383 12.26 -18.87 20.79
CA ALA A 383 13.59 -19.10 20.20
C ALA A 383 14.35 -20.23 20.93
N ARG A 384 14.27 -20.29 22.26
CA ARG A 384 14.86 -21.38 23.05
C ARG A 384 14.20 -22.74 22.76
N GLU A 385 12.87 -22.80 22.74
CA GLU A 385 12.12 -24.03 22.45
C GLU A 385 12.46 -24.59 21.07
N PHE A 386 12.50 -23.72 20.08
CA PHE A 386 12.77 -24.08 18.69
C PHE A 386 14.27 -24.25 18.38
N LYS A 387 15.15 -23.99 19.36
CA LYS A 387 16.61 -23.88 19.16
C LYS A 387 16.94 -22.96 17.98
N GLY A 388 16.16 -21.88 17.88
CA GLY A 388 16.13 -20.95 16.77
C GLY A 388 17.00 -19.73 17.00
N GLN A 389 17.27 -19.05 15.90
CA GLN A 389 17.97 -17.78 15.80
C GLN A 389 16.95 -16.65 15.77
N ARG A 390 17.35 -15.48 16.27
CA ARG A 390 16.55 -14.25 16.17
C ARG A 390 17.17 -13.28 15.18
N TRP A 391 16.36 -12.37 14.65
CA TRP A 391 16.86 -11.30 13.81
C TRP A 391 17.60 -10.25 14.65
N ASP A 392 18.77 -9.82 14.16
CA ASP A 392 19.54 -8.68 14.66
C ASP A 392 19.36 -7.54 13.64
N ALA A 393 18.44 -6.60 13.93
CA ALA A 393 18.08 -5.52 13.02
C ALA A 393 19.27 -4.60 12.72
N ASP A 394 20.11 -4.31 13.72
CA ASP A 394 21.29 -3.45 13.61
C ASP A 394 22.31 -3.99 12.60
N LYS A 395 22.41 -5.32 12.50
CA LYS A 395 23.35 -6.00 11.59
C LYS A 395 22.68 -6.62 10.37
N SER A 396 21.35 -6.60 10.31
CA SER A 396 20.54 -7.27 9.30
C SER A 396 20.94 -8.74 9.10
N MET A 397 21.03 -9.49 10.20
CA MET A 397 21.44 -10.91 10.16
C MET A 397 20.77 -11.76 11.26
N TRP A 398 20.71 -13.08 11.02
CA TRP A 398 20.27 -14.05 12.03
C TRP A 398 21.35 -14.29 13.09
N LYS A 399 20.95 -14.26 14.37
CA LYS A 399 21.79 -14.46 15.55
C LYS A 399 21.36 -15.68 16.36
#